data_AF-K1TBV3-F1
#
_entry.id   AF-K1TBV3-F1
#
_cell.length_a   1.000
_cell.length_b   1.000
_cell.length_c   1.000
_cell.angle_alpha   90.00
_cell.angle_beta   90.00
_cell.angle_gamma   90.00
#
_symmetry.space_group_name_H-M   'P 1'
#
loop_
_entity.id
_entity.type
_entity.pdbx_description
1 polymer ?
#
loop_
_entity_poly.entity_id
_entity_poly.type
_entity_poly.pdbx_seq_one_letter_code
_entity_poly.pdbx_strand_id
1 'polypeptide(L)'
;TSVYMTQDIGTADLRFKDFPIDKMIYVVGNEQNYHFQVLSILLDRLGFKWGKDLVHFSYGMVELPNGKMKSREGTVVDADDLMAEMIKDARQTSDELGKFKDMSEEERQEISRIVGLGALKYSSSR
;
A
#
# COMPACT_ATOMS: atom_id res chain seq x y z
N THR A 1 0.11 -13.61 21.41
CA THR A 1 0.80 -14.00 20.15
C THR A 1 0.11 -15.14 19.41
N SER A 2 -0.45 -16.17 20.06
CA SER A 2 -1.10 -17.31 19.35
C SER A 2 -2.39 -16.97 18.58
N VAL A 3 -3.11 -15.90 18.94
CA VAL A 3 -4.45 -15.60 18.39
C VAL A 3 -4.40 -15.27 16.90
N TYR A 4 -3.42 -14.46 16.47
CA TYR A 4 -3.31 -14.03 15.07
C TYR A 4 -2.99 -15.18 14.12
N MET A 5 -2.07 -16.08 14.50
CA MET A 5 -1.72 -17.23 13.66
C MET A 5 -2.93 -18.14 13.40
N THR A 6 -3.72 -18.44 14.44
CA THR A 6 -4.93 -19.26 14.30
C THR A 6 -6.00 -18.57 13.45
N GLN A 7 -6.15 -17.25 13.58
CA GLN A 7 -7.09 -16.46 12.78
C GLN A 7 -6.68 -16.42 11.30
N ASP A 8 -5.39 -16.27 11.01
CA ASP A 8 -4.88 -16.22 9.64
C ASP A 8 -5.00 -17.57 8.93
N ILE A 9 -4.78 -18.68 9.65
CA ILE A 9 -5.03 -20.03 9.11
C ILE A 9 -6.51 -20.18 8.73
N GLY A 10 -7.42 -19.83 9.65
CA GLY A 10 -8.86 -19.93 9.40
C GLY A 10 -9.30 -19.02 8.24
N THR A 11 -8.77 -17.81 8.19
CA THR A 11 -9.09 -16.84 7.12
C THR A 11 -8.55 -17.29 5.77
N ALA A 12 -7.35 -17.88 5.72
CA ALA A 12 -6.77 -18.43 4.50
C ALA A 12 -7.63 -19.58 3.95
N ASP A 13 -8.06 -20.51 4.81
CA ASP A 13 -8.95 -21.61 4.42
C ASP A 13 -10.31 -21.12 3.91
N LEU A 14 -10.92 -20.13 4.58
CA LEU A 14 -12.16 -19.52 4.13
C LEU A 14 -12.02 -18.87 2.74
N ARG A 15 -10.95 -18.12 2.49
CA ARG A 15 -10.73 -17.47 1.18
C ARG A 15 -10.63 -18.48 0.03
N PHE A 16 -9.94 -19.60 0.25
CA PHE A 16 -9.83 -20.66 -0.76
C PHE A 16 -11.13 -21.44 -0.96
N LYS A 17 -12.01 -21.47 0.04
CA LYS A 17 -13.34 -22.09 -0.07
C LYS A 17 -14.36 -21.16 -0.75
N ASP A 18 -14.33 -19.88 -0.39
CA ASP A 18 -15.33 -18.89 -0.83
C ASP A 18 -15.03 -18.38 -2.24
N PHE A 19 -13.76 -18.39 -2.66
CA PHE A 19 -13.33 -17.89 -3.96
C PHE A 19 -12.53 -18.94 -4.74
N PRO A 20 -12.80 -19.13 -6.05
CA PRO A 20 -12.02 -20.03 -6.90
C PRO A 20 -10.69 -19.37 -7.31
N ILE A 21 -9.81 -19.17 -6.32
CA ILE A 21 -8.51 -18.53 -6.51
C ILE A 21 -7.40 -19.57 -6.68
N ASP A 22 -6.51 -19.35 -7.65
CA ASP A 22 -5.31 -20.18 -7.84
C ASP A 22 -4.13 -19.72 -6.97
N LYS A 23 -4.13 -18.44 -6.58
CA LYS A 23 -3.06 -17.81 -5.78
C LYS A 23 -3.61 -16.80 -4.79
N MET A 24 -2.97 -16.72 -3.63
CA MET A 24 -3.21 -15.70 -2.63
C MET A 24 -1.93 -14.92 -2.35
N ILE A 25 -2.00 -13.59 -2.52
CA ILE A 25 -0.89 -12.67 -2.32
C ILE A 25 -1.21 -11.77 -1.12
N TYR A 26 -0.36 -11.82 -0.10
CA TYR A 26 -0.41 -10.92 1.04
C TYR A 26 0.53 -9.73 0.79
N VAL A 27 -0.03 -8.52 0.69
CA VAL A 27 0.74 -7.28 0.57
C VAL A 27 0.81 -6.63 1.95
N VAL A 28 1.89 -6.89 2.69
CA VAL A 28 2.04 -6.49 4.10
C VAL A 28 3.47 -6.02 4.37
N GLY A 29 3.66 -5.07 5.28
CA GLY A 29 4.97 -4.56 5.67
C GLY A 29 5.99 -5.66 6.04
N ASN A 30 7.26 -5.38 5.77
CA ASN A 30 8.36 -6.34 5.94
C ASN A 30 8.62 -6.74 7.40
N GLU A 31 8.09 -6.00 8.37
CA GLU A 31 8.10 -6.37 9.78
C GLU A 31 7.36 -7.69 10.07
N GLN A 32 6.49 -8.15 9.15
CA GLN A 32 5.73 -9.40 9.26
C GLN A 32 6.33 -10.57 8.46
N ASN A 33 7.53 -10.42 7.87
CA ASN A 33 8.14 -11.46 7.03
C ASN A 33 8.21 -12.84 7.73
N TYR A 34 8.66 -12.86 8.98
CA TYR A 34 8.76 -14.12 9.73
C TYR A 34 7.39 -14.75 9.99
N HIS A 35 6.37 -13.94 10.28
CA HIS A 35 5.00 -14.41 10.51
C HIS A 35 4.45 -15.15 9.28
N PHE A 36 4.57 -14.56 8.09
CA PHE A 36 4.07 -15.18 6.86
C PHE A 36 4.89 -16.39 6.41
N GLN A 37 6.19 -16.42 6.68
CA GLN A 37 7.01 -17.63 6.47
C GLN A 37 6.50 -18.79 7.34
N VAL A 38 6.26 -18.54 8.64
CA VAL A 38 5.72 -19.55 9.55
C VAL A 38 4.31 -19.97 9.13
N LEU A 39 3.45 -19.03 8.73
CA LEU A 39 2.10 -19.32 8.25
C LEU A 39 2.11 -20.27 7.05
N SER A 40 2.94 -20.00 6.03
CA SER A 40 3.08 -20.89 4.87
C SER A 40 3.51 -22.30 5.25
N ILE A 41 4.50 -22.44 6.14
CA ILE A 41 4.96 -23.76 6.64
C ILE A 41 3.85 -24.48 7.39
N LEU A 42 3.07 -23.78 8.22
CA LEU A 42 1.97 -24.37 8.97
C LEU A 42 0.86 -24.85 8.04
N LEU A 43 0.47 -24.04 7.05
CA LEU A 43 -0.56 -24.41 6.08
C LEU A 43 -0.15 -25.64 5.26
N ASP A 44 1.11 -25.70 4.82
CA ASP A 44 1.65 -26.89 4.15
C ASP A 44 1.59 -28.13 5.04
N ARG A 45 2.03 -28.01 6.31
CA ARG A 45 1.98 -29.12 7.28
C ARG A 45 0.56 -29.57 7.64
N LEU A 46 -0.43 -28.68 7.55
CA LEU A 46 -1.84 -28.99 7.75
C LEU A 46 -2.49 -29.64 6.51
N GLY A 47 -1.74 -29.79 5.41
CA GLY A 47 -2.19 -30.49 4.20
C GLY A 47 -2.90 -29.59 3.18
N PHE A 48 -2.85 -28.26 3.37
CA PHE A 48 -3.37 -27.33 2.38
C PHE A 48 -2.40 -27.27 1.20
N LYS A 49 -2.82 -27.80 0.04
CA LYS A 49 -1.98 -27.84 -1.18
C LYS A 49 -1.44 -26.47 -1.58
N TRP A 50 -2.24 -25.42 -1.33
CA TRP A 50 -1.92 -24.03 -1.59
C TRP A 50 -1.03 -23.37 -0.52
N GLY A 51 -0.72 -24.05 0.59
CA GLY A 51 0.10 -23.50 1.68
C GLY A 51 1.52 -23.11 1.21
N LYS A 52 2.08 -23.89 0.28
CA LYS A 52 3.38 -23.62 -0.35
C LYS A 52 3.34 -22.49 -1.39
N ASP A 53 2.15 -22.19 -1.91
CA ASP A 53 1.94 -21.19 -2.96
C ASP A 53 1.54 -19.82 -2.37
N LEU A 54 1.53 -19.69 -1.04
CA LEU A 54 1.29 -18.43 -0.35
C LEU A 54 2.43 -17.45 -0.67
N VAL A 55 2.08 -16.30 -1.24
CA VAL A 55 3.04 -15.24 -1.58
C VAL A 55 2.91 -14.09 -0.58
N HIS A 56 3.98 -13.76 0.13
CA HIS A 56 4.09 -12.51 0.88
C HIS A 56 4.85 -11.49 0.03
N PHE A 57 4.12 -10.55 -0.55
CA PHE A 57 4.68 -9.42 -1.28
C PHE A 57 4.98 -8.28 -0.29
N SER A 58 6.13 -8.40 0.38
CA SER A 58 6.51 -7.47 1.45
C SER A 58 6.94 -6.10 0.90
N TYR A 59 6.56 -5.02 1.57
CA TYR A 59 7.03 -3.66 1.29
C TYR A 59 7.72 -3.04 2.52
N GLY A 60 8.59 -2.05 2.28
CA GLY A 60 9.28 -1.31 3.36
C GLY A 60 8.42 -0.21 3.96
N MET A 61 8.80 0.28 5.14
CA MET A 61 8.12 1.42 5.75
C MET A 61 8.44 2.73 5.01
N VAL A 62 7.46 3.61 4.91
CA VAL A 62 7.67 4.98 4.40
C VAL A 62 8.38 5.81 5.47
N GLU A 63 9.51 6.39 5.10
CA GLU A 63 10.24 7.34 5.94
C GLU A 63 9.85 8.77 5.54
N LEU A 64 9.52 9.61 6.53
CA LEU A 64 9.33 11.04 6.31
C LEU A 64 10.70 11.73 6.38
N PRO A 65 10.86 12.94 5.80
CA PRO A 65 12.09 13.73 5.93
C PRO A 65 12.52 13.93 7.39
N ASN A 66 11.55 13.95 8.31
CA ASN A 66 11.77 14.13 9.75
C ASN A 66 11.90 12.81 10.53
N GLY A 67 12.00 11.66 9.84
CA GLY A 67 12.12 10.32 10.41
C GLY A 67 10.88 9.44 10.23
N LYS A 68 10.82 8.32 10.95
CA LYS A 68 9.71 7.36 10.84
C LYS A 68 8.39 7.97 11.33
N MET A 69 7.28 7.63 10.67
CA MET A 69 5.94 7.92 11.20
C MET A 69 5.77 7.31 12.58
N LYS A 70 5.28 8.10 13.53
CA LYS A 70 5.05 7.68 14.91
C LYS A 70 3.67 8.11 15.37
N SER A 71 2.74 7.17 15.36
CA SER A 71 1.37 7.40 15.83
C SER A 71 1.28 7.85 17.29
N ARG A 72 2.16 7.34 18.16
CA ARG A 72 2.18 7.72 19.60
C ARG A 72 2.70 9.13 19.88
N GLU A 73 3.45 9.71 18.96
CA GLU A 73 4.03 11.06 19.09
C GLU A 73 3.24 12.10 18.26
N GLY A 74 2.14 11.69 17.61
CA GLY A 74 1.28 12.56 16.80
C GLY A 74 1.82 12.88 15.40
N THR A 75 2.94 12.27 15.00
CA THR A 75 3.52 12.42 13.65
C THR A 75 2.94 11.36 12.71
N VAL A 76 1.64 11.45 12.47
CA VAL A 76 0.94 10.69 11.42
C VAL A 76 0.63 11.65 10.30
N VAL A 77 0.97 11.27 9.08
CA VAL A 77 0.52 11.98 7.88
C VAL A 77 -0.70 11.22 7.37
N ASP A 78 -1.84 11.90 7.28
CA ASP A 78 -3.03 11.32 6.66
C ASP A 78 -2.80 11.14 5.16
N ALA A 79 -3.28 10.02 4.61
CA ALA A 79 -3.18 9.77 3.18
C ALA A 79 -3.95 10.82 2.37
N ASP A 80 -5.10 11.28 2.88
CA ASP A 80 -5.93 12.29 2.23
C ASP A 80 -5.22 13.65 2.20
N ASP A 81 -4.58 14.04 3.30
CA ASP A 81 -3.79 15.27 3.39
C ASP A 81 -2.60 15.22 2.43
N LEU A 82 -1.88 14.09 2.40
CA LEU A 82 -0.75 13.89 1.49
C LEU A 82 -1.18 13.98 0.02
N MET A 83 -2.30 13.36 -0.34
CA MET A 83 -2.83 13.44 -1.71
C MET A 83 -3.21 14.89 -2.06
N ALA A 84 -3.88 15.60 -1.15
CA ALA A 84 -4.28 16.98 -1.36
C ALA A 84 -3.06 17.91 -1.54
N GLU A 85 -2.01 17.74 -0.73
CA GLU A 85 -0.76 18.48 -0.84
C GLU A 85 -0.07 18.21 -2.18
N MET A 86 0.05 16.95 -2.60
CA MET A 86 0.65 16.58 -3.88
C MET A 86 -0.08 17.18 -5.09
N ILE A 87 -1.41 17.23 -5.05
CA ILE A 87 -2.23 17.83 -6.12
C ILE A 87 -2.05 19.35 -6.14
N LYS A 88 -2.03 19.98 -4.97
CA LYS A 88 -1.81 21.44 -4.82
C LYS A 88 -0.43 21.85 -5.34
N ASP A 89 0.61 21.10 -5.00
CA ASP A 89 1.98 21.38 -5.45
C ASP A 89 2.13 21.20 -6.96
N ALA A 90 1.50 20.17 -7.52
CA ALA A 90 1.45 19.96 -8.98
C ALA A 90 0.76 21.11 -9.70
N ARG A 91 -0.34 21.63 -9.12
CA ARG A 91 -1.07 22.80 -9.63
C ARG A 91 -0.19 24.04 -9.62
N GLN A 92 0.35 24.39 -8.45
CA GLN A 92 1.18 25.58 -8.27
C GLN A 92 2.39 25.57 -9.21
N THR A 93 3.10 24.44 -9.28
CA THR A 93 4.27 24.28 -10.16
C THR A 93 3.90 24.49 -11.64
N SER A 94 2.76 23.95 -12.06
CA SER A 94 2.30 24.06 -13.45
C SER A 94 1.82 25.48 -13.80
N ASP A 95 1.20 26.19 -12.84
CA ASP A 95 0.84 27.60 -12.95
C ASP A 95 2.11 28.49 -13.07
N GLU A 96 3.11 28.29 -12.20
CA GLU A 96 4.39 29.02 -12.21
C GLU A 96 5.17 28.82 -13.53
N LEU A 97 5.12 27.60 -14.09
CA LEU A 97 5.72 27.28 -15.38
C LEU A 97 4.89 27.75 -16.59
N GLY A 98 3.73 28.38 -16.36
CA GLY A 98 2.83 28.86 -17.40
C GLY A 98 2.28 27.76 -18.31
N LYS A 99 2.14 26.53 -17.81
CA LYS A 99 1.66 25.36 -18.58
C LYS A 99 0.16 25.41 -18.87
N PHE A 100 -0.57 26.27 -18.18
CA PHE A 100 -2.03 26.31 -18.19
C PHE A 100 -2.64 27.49 -18.97
N LYS A 101 -1.83 28.23 -19.74
CA LYS A 101 -2.25 29.48 -20.39
C LYS A 101 -3.54 29.38 -21.21
N ASP A 102 -3.78 28.23 -21.85
CA ASP A 102 -4.92 28.02 -22.76
C ASP A 102 -5.88 26.91 -22.27
N MET A 103 -5.88 26.60 -20.97
CA MET A 103 -6.70 25.52 -20.39
C MET A 103 -7.84 26.06 -19.53
N SER A 104 -8.98 25.37 -19.54
CA SER A 104 -10.11 25.63 -18.63
C SER A 104 -9.73 25.29 -17.18
N GLU A 105 -10.48 25.80 -16.21
CA GLU A 105 -10.22 25.50 -14.80
C GLU A 105 -10.36 24.01 -14.50
N GLU A 106 -11.33 23.35 -15.12
CA GLU A 106 -11.57 21.91 -15.01
C GLU A 106 -10.39 21.10 -15.57
N GLU A 107 -9.84 21.50 -16.72
CA GLU A 107 -8.67 20.83 -17.32
C GLU A 107 -7.43 20.98 -16.43
N ARG A 108 -7.21 22.16 -15.86
CA ARG A 108 -6.09 22.41 -14.94
C ARG A 108 -6.20 21.56 -13.68
N GLN A 109 -7.40 21.42 -13.12
CA GLN A 109 -7.65 20.57 -11.96
C GLN A 109 -7.37 19.11 -12.26
N GLU A 110 -7.87 18.60 -13.38
CA GLU A 110 -7.66 17.19 -13.74
C GLU A 110 -6.20 16.88 -14.04
N ILE A 111 -5.49 17.76 -14.76
CA ILE A 111 -4.05 17.59 -15.00
C ILE A 111 -3.28 17.59 -13.69
N SER A 112 -3.56 18.54 -12.80
CA SER A 112 -2.88 18.62 -11.49
C SER A 112 -3.15 17.36 -10.65
N ARG A 113 -4.38 16.83 -10.70
CA ARG A 113 -4.76 15.59 -10.04
C ARG A 113 -3.96 14.39 -10.58
N ILE A 114 -3.91 14.25 -11.90
CA ILE A 114 -3.18 13.16 -12.57
C ILE A 114 -1.68 13.25 -12.26
N VAL A 115 -1.09 14.44 -12.35
CA VAL A 115 0.35 14.65 -12.08
C VAL A 115 0.67 14.40 -10.62
N GLY A 116 -0.10 14.97 -9.68
CA GLY A 116 0.12 14.82 -8.24
C GLY A 116 0.03 13.36 -7.79
N LEU A 117 -1.03 12.66 -8.18
CA LEU A 117 -1.21 11.24 -7.84
C LEU A 117 -0.22 10.34 -8.58
N GLY A 118 0.12 10.67 -9.83
CA GLY A 118 1.14 9.97 -10.61
C GLY A 118 2.51 10.06 -9.96
N ALA A 119 2.91 11.26 -9.50
CA ALA A 119 4.15 11.50 -8.79
C ALA A 119 4.20 10.72 -7.47
N LEU A 120 3.12 10.73 -6.68
CA LEU A 120 3.02 10.00 -5.41
C LEU A 120 3.13 8.48 -5.60
N LYS A 121 2.44 7.92 -6.59
CA LYS A 121 2.52 6.48 -6.90
C LYS A 121 3.92 6.09 -7.39
N TYR A 122 4.52 6.92 -8.24
CA TYR A 122 5.84 6.66 -8.78
C TYR A 122 6.94 6.76 -7.72
N SER A 123 6.87 7.75 -6.83
CA SER A 123 7.83 7.89 -5.72
C SER A 123 7.76 6.71 -4.76
N SER A 124 6.56 6.18 -4.51
CA SER A 124 6.34 5.00 -3.66
C SER A 124 6.81 3.68 -4.30
N SER A 125 7.06 3.67 -5.62
CA SER A 125 7.55 2.51 -6.36
C SER A 125 9.09 2.45 -6.44
N ARG A 126 9.77 3.49 -5.94
CA ARG A 126 11.23 3.59 -5.86
C ARG A 126 11.71 3.26 -4.46
#